data_AF-A0A7K0J6W2-F1
#
_entry.id   AF-A0A7K0J6W2-F1
#
_cell.length_a   1.000
_cell.length_b   1.000
_cell.length_c   1.000
_cell.angle_alpha   90.00
_cell.angle_beta   90.00
_cell.angle_gamma   90.00
#
_symmetry.space_group_name_H-M   'P 1'
#
loop_
_entity.id
_entity.type
_entity.pdbx_description
1 polymer ?
#
loop_
_entity_poly.entity_id
_entity_poly.type
_entity_poly.pdbx_seq_one_letter_code
_entity_poly.pdbx_strand_id
1 'polypeptide(L)'
;MWWTKGPSADEMARLRAVLGFDDVKVLASGRGDGVTAIAVIEGLVVLTDDADSAVAWHEIVRGKWNGNTETLSWEFLDGSGTSVVLNKPGKIPEVFRAKITESIAATRTVPVRGGSILIAGRIPAGHLADGSITWTALARESADLNDPETRQVIMETTSSLKKEWG
;
A
#
# COMPACT_ATOMS: atom_id res chain seq x y z
N MET A 1 23.83 13.05 -10.97
CA MET A 1 22.46 13.26 -10.43
C MET A 1 21.48 12.78 -11.50
N TRP A 2 20.91 11.58 -11.35
CA TRP A 2 20.10 10.95 -12.39
C TRP A 2 18.64 11.29 -12.11
N TRP A 3 18.11 12.34 -12.74
CA TRP A 3 16.67 12.59 -12.72
C TRP A 3 16.00 11.62 -13.69
N THR A 4 15.12 10.74 -13.19
CA THR A 4 14.19 10.03 -14.06
C THR A 4 13.25 11.06 -14.66
N LYS A 5 13.16 11.10 -16.00
CA LYS A 5 12.13 11.88 -16.70
C LYS A 5 10.78 11.44 -16.16
N GLY A 6 9.91 12.41 -15.86
CA GLY A 6 8.53 12.15 -15.43
C GLY A 6 7.75 11.32 -16.46
N PRO A 7 6.50 10.95 -16.14
CA PRO A 7 5.65 10.21 -17.06
C PRO A 7 5.39 10.99 -18.36
N SER A 8 5.29 10.29 -19.47
CA SER A 8 4.92 10.82 -20.79
C SER A 8 3.45 11.26 -20.83
N ALA A 9 3.03 11.97 -21.88
CA ALA A 9 1.62 12.36 -22.04
C ALA A 9 0.67 11.15 -22.13
N ASP A 10 1.10 10.07 -22.78
CA ASP A 10 0.36 8.81 -22.87
C ASP A 10 0.28 8.11 -21.50
N GLU A 11 1.41 8.01 -20.78
CA GLU A 11 1.46 7.46 -19.42
C GLU A 11 0.56 8.27 -18.48
N MET A 12 0.52 9.60 -18.62
CA MET A 12 -0.38 10.47 -17.83
C MET A 12 -1.86 10.27 -18.20
N ALA A 13 -2.20 9.97 -19.46
CA ALA A 13 -3.56 9.69 -19.87
C ALA A 13 -4.05 8.35 -19.28
N ARG A 14 -3.23 7.31 -19.38
CA ARG A 14 -3.50 6.00 -18.78
C ARG A 14 -3.61 6.06 -17.26
N LEU A 15 -2.70 6.79 -16.61
CA LEU A 15 -2.73 7.05 -15.17
C LEU A 15 -4.08 7.63 -14.72
N ARG A 16 -4.58 8.66 -15.41
CA ARG A 16 -5.89 9.27 -15.10
C ARG A 16 -7.05 8.33 -15.36
N ALA A 17 -6.99 7.55 -16.45
CA ALA A 17 -8.03 6.57 -16.77
C ALA A 17 -8.16 5.49 -15.69
N VAL A 18 -7.04 5.01 -15.15
CA VAL A 18 -7.02 4.02 -14.06
C VAL A 18 -7.54 4.61 -12.75
N LEU A 19 -7.17 5.85 -12.44
CA LEU A 19 -7.54 6.51 -11.19
C LEU A 19 -8.97 7.07 -11.19
N GLY A 20 -9.52 7.41 -12.37
CA GLY A 20 -10.86 7.97 -12.51
C GLY A 20 -10.96 9.47 -12.18
N PHE A 21 -9.84 10.19 -12.08
CA PHE A 21 -9.80 11.64 -11.85
C PHE A 21 -8.61 12.30 -12.56
N ASP A 22 -8.75 13.60 -12.87
CA ASP A 22 -7.83 14.32 -13.77
C ASP A 22 -6.67 15.02 -13.06
N ASP A 23 -6.88 15.53 -11.83
CA ASP A 23 -5.89 16.31 -11.08
C ASP A 23 -4.91 15.41 -10.30
N VAL A 24 -4.16 14.60 -11.05
CA VAL A 24 -3.23 13.62 -10.49
C VAL A 24 -1.89 14.27 -10.18
N LYS A 25 -1.47 14.21 -8.91
CA LYS A 25 -0.15 14.67 -8.47
C LYS A 25 0.85 13.51 -8.41
N VAL A 26 1.78 13.49 -9.36
CA VAL A 26 2.88 12.52 -9.41
C VAL A 26 3.97 12.88 -8.40
N LEU A 27 4.36 11.90 -7.58
CA LEU A 27 5.40 12.03 -6.55
C LEU A 27 6.73 11.44 -7.01
N ALA A 28 6.67 10.30 -7.70
CA ALA A 28 7.82 9.63 -8.28
C ALA A 28 7.39 8.72 -9.43
N SER A 29 8.35 8.41 -10.30
CA SER A 29 8.19 7.38 -11.32
C SER A 29 9.46 6.52 -11.42
N GLY A 30 9.25 5.26 -11.77
CA GLY A 30 10.28 4.27 -12.03
C GLY A 30 9.90 3.41 -13.23
N ARG A 31 10.89 2.83 -13.90
CA ARG A 31 10.69 2.05 -15.12
C ARG A 31 11.39 0.70 -15.06
N GLY A 32 10.80 -0.27 -15.71
CA GLY A 32 11.32 -1.62 -15.98
C GLY A 32 11.13 -1.98 -17.45
N ASP A 33 11.30 -3.26 -17.77
CA ASP A 33 10.99 -3.78 -19.10
C ASP A 33 9.47 -3.94 -19.25
N GLY A 34 8.85 -3.21 -20.19
CA GLY A 34 7.39 -3.18 -20.38
C GLY A 34 6.57 -2.63 -19.19
N VAL A 35 7.21 -2.02 -18.18
CA VAL A 35 6.54 -1.57 -16.95
C VAL A 35 6.93 -0.15 -16.58
N THR A 36 5.93 0.68 -16.26
CA THR A 36 6.11 1.99 -15.60
C THR A 36 5.36 2.01 -14.28
N ALA A 37 6.08 2.23 -13.18
CA ALA A 37 5.51 2.44 -11.86
C ALA A 37 5.43 3.95 -11.56
N ILE A 38 4.27 4.43 -11.14
CA ILE A 38 4.00 5.84 -10.83
C ILE A 38 3.41 5.92 -9.43
N ALA A 39 4.14 6.56 -8.52
CA ALA A 39 3.62 6.86 -7.19
C ALA A 39 2.90 8.21 -7.21
N VAL A 40 1.64 8.22 -6.78
CA VAL A 40 0.80 9.42 -6.65
C VAL A 40 0.37 9.63 -5.19
N ILE A 41 -0.44 10.64 -4.92
CA ILE A 41 -0.90 10.92 -3.54
C ILE A 41 -1.77 9.77 -3.02
N GLU A 42 -2.64 9.22 -3.84
CA GLU A 42 -3.64 8.20 -3.49
C GLU A 42 -3.05 6.79 -3.39
N GLY A 43 -2.09 6.46 -4.24
CA GLY A 43 -1.62 5.09 -4.41
C GLY A 43 -0.43 4.92 -5.35
N LEU A 44 -0.13 3.65 -5.63
CA LEU A 44 0.81 3.23 -6.67
C LEU A 44 0.02 2.80 -7.90
N VAL A 45 0.37 3.34 -9.06
CA VAL A 45 -0.14 2.89 -10.36
C VAL A 45 0.97 2.17 -11.11
N VAL A 46 0.64 1.01 -11.68
CA VAL A 46 1.52 0.22 -12.51
C VAL A 46 0.91 0.13 -13.89
N LEU A 47 1.62 0.69 -14.86
CA LEU A 47 1.28 0.61 -16.27
C LEU A 47 2.10 -0.49 -16.92
N THR A 48 1.44 -1.40 -17.63
CA THR A 48 2.10 -2.51 -18.35
C THR A 48 1.55 -2.66 -19.76
N ASP A 49 2.15 -3.52 -20.58
CA ASP A 49 1.59 -3.80 -21.92
C ASP A 49 0.32 -4.67 -21.86
N ASP A 50 0.12 -5.42 -20.77
CA ASP A 50 -1.02 -6.34 -20.60
C ASP A 50 -2.24 -5.66 -19.94
N ALA A 51 -2.02 -5.09 -18.75
CA ALA A 51 -3.06 -4.49 -17.94
C ALA A 51 -2.51 -3.41 -17.01
N ASP A 52 -3.24 -2.30 -16.93
CA ASP A 52 -2.97 -1.25 -15.97
C ASP A 52 -3.65 -1.55 -14.64
N SER A 53 -2.98 -1.19 -13.55
CA SER A 53 -3.51 -1.41 -12.20
C SER A 53 -3.14 -0.26 -11.27
N ALA A 54 -3.98 -0.06 -10.25
CA ALA A 54 -3.72 0.84 -9.15
C ALA A 54 -3.99 0.15 -7.83
N VAL A 55 -3.24 0.55 -6.81
CA VAL A 55 -3.44 0.14 -5.42
C VAL A 55 -3.34 1.36 -4.52
N ALA A 56 -4.29 1.55 -3.62
CA ALA A 56 -4.25 2.66 -2.69
C ALA A 56 -3.24 2.40 -1.56
N TRP A 57 -2.60 3.44 -1.04
CA TRP A 57 -1.56 3.27 -0.01
C TRP A 57 -2.06 2.57 1.27
N HIS A 58 -3.31 2.80 1.63
CA HIS A 58 -3.95 2.23 2.81
C HIS A 58 -4.31 0.74 2.65
N GLU A 59 -4.34 0.22 1.43
CA GLU A 59 -4.59 -1.21 1.14
C GLU A 59 -3.30 -2.04 1.25
N ILE A 60 -2.13 -1.40 1.12
CA ILE A 60 -0.85 -2.10 1.20
C ILE A 60 -0.47 -2.36 2.65
N VAL A 61 -0.46 -3.63 3.02
CA VAL A 61 -0.08 -4.08 4.36
C VAL A 61 1.43 -4.03 4.54
N ARG A 62 2.15 -4.54 3.53
CA ARG A 62 3.60 -4.62 3.54
C ARG A 62 4.09 -4.32 2.14
N GLY A 63 5.22 -3.65 2.04
CA GLY A 63 5.97 -3.67 0.79
C GLY A 63 7.45 -3.49 0.99
N LYS A 64 8.18 -3.90 -0.05
CA LYS A 64 9.62 -4.12 0.00
C LYS A 64 10.25 -3.79 -1.35
N TRP A 65 11.38 -3.10 -1.28
CA TRP A 65 12.30 -2.97 -2.39
C TRP A 65 13.48 -3.93 -2.20
N ASN A 66 13.84 -4.68 -3.24
CA ASN A 66 15.05 -5.49 -3.28
C ASN A 66 16.01 -4.90 -4.31
N GLY A 67 17.08 -4.26 -3.85
CA GLY A 67 18.07 -3.63 -4.73
C GLY A 67 18.92 -4.61 -5.54
N ASN A 68 19.01 -5.88 -5.13
CA ASN A 68 19.78 -6.89 -5.86
C ASN A 68 19.03 -7.43 -7.08
N THR A 69 17.69 -7.51 -6.99
CA THR A 69 16.81 -8.00 -8.05
C THR A 69 16.01 -6.89 -8.72
N GLU A 70 16.25 -5.65 -8.31
CA GLU A 70 15.53 -4.44 -8.76
C GLU A 70 14.00 -4.59 -8.66
N THR A 71 13.53 -5.30 -7.63
CA THR A 71 12.12 -5.69 -7.49
C THR A 71 11.42 -4.87 -6.41
N LEU A 72 10.31 -4.22 -6.79
CA LEU A 72 9.33 -3.68 -5.85
C LEU A 72 8.23 -4.71 -5.65
N SER A 73 7.89 -5.04 -4.41
CA SER A 73 6.86 -6.03 -4.05
C SER A 73 5.97 -5.52 -2.94
N TRP A 74 4.71 -5.93 -2.95
CA TRP A 74 3.76 -5.59 -1.90
C TRP A 74 2.71 -6.67 -1.69
N GLU A 75 2.16 -6.67 -0.48
CA GLU A 75 1.21 -7.64 0.04
C GLU A 75 -0.04 -6.92 0.55
N PHE A 76 -1.19 -7.57 0.34
CA PHE A 76 -2.50 -7.15 0.78
C PHE A 76 -2.93 -7.90 2.05
N LEU A 77 -4.08 -7.52 2.61
CA LEU A 77 -4.62 -8.14 3.83
C LEU A 77 -4.96 -9.62 3.66
N ASP A 78 -5.39 -10.03 2.47
CA ASP A 78 -5.74 -11.41 2.15
C ASP A 78 -4.51 -12.32 1.96
N GLY A 79 -3.30 -11.78 2.14
CA GLY A 79 -2.04 -12.49 1.95
C GLY A 79 -1.64 -12.63 0.48
N SER A 80 -2.47 -12.17 -0.47
CA SER A 80 -2.04 -12.03 -1.85
C SER A 80 -0.98 -10.92 -1.96
N GLY A 81 -0.15 -11.01 -2.99
CA GLY A 81 0.89 -10.05 -3.23
C GLY A 81 1.25 -9.98 -4.69
N THR A 82 1.87 -8.87 -5.08
CA THR A 82 2.32 -8.63 -6.45
C THR A 82 3.67 -7.93 -6.42
N SER A 83 4.34 -7.92 -7.57
CA SER A 83 5.66 -7.33 -7.70
C SER A 83 5.95 -6.87 -9.12
N VAL A 84 6.83 -5.88 -9.24
CA VAL A 84 7.34 -5.38 -10.51
C VAL A 84 8.87 -5.23 -10.46
N VAL A 85 9.52 -5.46 -11.59
CA VAL A 85 10.96 -5.21 -11.75
C VAL A 85 11.15 -3.82 -12.34
N LEU A 86 12.00 -3.00 -11.71
CA LEU A 86 12.28 -1.61 -12.09
C LEU A 86 13.78 -1.38 -12.21
N ASN A 87 14.35 -1.61 -13.40
CA ASN A 87 15.78 -1.36 -13.67
C ASN A 87 16.17 0.14 -13.58
N LYS A 88 15.19 1.04 -13.59
CA LYS A 88 15.35 2.47 -13.35
C LYS A 88 14.34 2.89 -12.29
N PRO A 89 14.57 2.57 -11.00
CA PRO A 89 13.55 2.73 -9.96
C PRO A 89 13.30 4.19 -9.58
N GLY A 90 14.22 5.11 -9.91
CA GLY A 90 14.10 6.53 -9.53
C GLY A 90 13.92 6.68 -8.02
N LYS A 91 12.91 7.46 -7.62
CA LYS A 91 12.52 7.65 -6.20
C LYS A 91 11.39 6.74 -5.73
N ILE A 92 10.97 5.76 -6.55
CA ILE A 92 9.84 4.89 -6.18
C ILE A 92 10.08 4.18 -4.83
N PRO A 93 11.24 3.55 -4.54
CA PRO A 93 11.44 2.87 -3.26
C PRO A 93 11.28 3.78 -2.04
N GLU A 94 11.75 5.03 -2.13
CA GLU A 94 11.67 6.03 -1.05
C GLU A 94 10.22 6.48 -0.85
N VAL A 95 9.55 6.95 -1.91
CA VAL A 95 8.18 7.45 -1.86
C VAL A 95 7.20 6.35 -1.44
N PHE A 96 7.37 5.15 -1.97
CA PHE A 96 6.53 4.00 -1.66
C PHE A 96 6.57 3.67 -0.16
N ARG A 97 7.78 3.59 0.43
CA ARG A 97 7.94 3.35 1.87
C ARG A 97 7.35 4.50 2.70
N ALA A 98 7.61 5.74 2.30
CA ALA A 98 7.09 6.92 2.99
C ALA A 98 5.56 6.91 3.00
N LYS A 99 4.92 6.67 1.84
CA LYS A 99 3.46 6.69 1.72
C LYS A 99 2.75 5.56 2.44
N ILE A 100 3.29 4.35 2.43
CA ILE A 100 2.76 3.26 3.27
C ILE A 100 2.81 3.65 4.74
N THR A 101 3.93 4.25 5.18
CA THR A 101 4.09 4.66 6.57
C THR A 101 3.12 5.79 6.94
N GLU A 102 2.97 6.79 6.07
CA GLU A 102 2.03 7.91 6.24
C GLU A 102 0.56 7.45 6.27
N SER A 103 0.21 6.36 5.59
CA SER A 103 -1.16 5.84 5.60
C SER A 103 -1.59 5.30 6.96
N ILE A 104 -0.64 4.99 7.85
CA ILE A 104 -0.90 4.35 9.14
C ILE A 104 -1.25 5.42 10.17
N ALA A 105 -2.51 5.44 10.61
CA ALA A 105 -2.95 6.30 11.71
C ALA A 105 -2.66 5.65 13.06
N ALA A 106 -2.99 4.36 13.20
CA ALA A 106 -2.87 3.66 14.46
C ALA A 106 -2.38 2.23 14.22
N THR A 107 -1.55 1.71 15.15
CA THR A 107 -1.20 0.29 15.18
C THR A 107 -1.20 -0.24 16.59
N ARG A 108 -1.62 -1.49 16.75
CA ARG A 108 -1.47 -2.23 18.01
C ARG A 108 -1.18 -3.69 17.71
N THR A 109 -0.12 -4.22 18.31
CA THR A 109 0.16 -5.65 18.29
C THR A 109 -0.34 -6.26 19.59
N VAL A 110 -1.17 -7.29 19.49
CA VAL A 110 -1.73 -7.99 20.65
C VAL A 110 -1.29 -9.45 20.64
N PRO A 111 -0.76 -9.98 21.76
CA PRO A 111 -0.42 -11.39 21.87
C PRO A 111 -1.71 -12.24 21.90
N VAL A 112 -1.70 -13.37 21.20
CA VAL A 112 -2.79 -14.35 21.19
C VAL A 112 -2.20 -15.76 21.23
N ARG A 113 -3.04 -16.78 21.40
CA ARG A 113 -2.57 -18.17 21.33
C ARG A 113 -1.96 -18.44 19.95
N GLY A 114 -0.74 -18.98 19.92
CA GLY A 114 -0.04 -19.32 18.67
C GLY A 114 0.71 -18.17 17.99
N GLY A 115 0.65 -16.94 18.54
CA GLY A 115 1.46 -15.84 18.05
C GLY A 115 0.94 -14.45 18.45
N SER A 116 0.80 -13.57 17.46
CA SER A 116 0.28 -12.21 17.68
C SER A 116 -0.59 -11.73 16.52
N ILE A 117 -1.49 -10.79 16.80
CA ILE A 117 -2.26 -10.08 15.79
C ILE A 117 -1.77 -8.64 15.71
N LEU A 118 -1.46 -8.17 14.51
CA LEU A 118 -1.28 -6.74 14.25
C LEU A 118 -2.63 -6.16 13.81
N ILE A 119 -3.13 -5.19 14.56
CA ILE A 119 -4.27 -4.36 14.17
C ILE A 119 -3.73 -3.01 13.69
N ALA A 120 -4.13 -2.61 12.48
CA ALA A 120 -3.73 -1.34 11.89
C ALA A 120 -4.95 -0.57 11.40
N GLY A 121 -5.05 0.70 11.83
CA GLY A 121 -5.97 1.69 11.30
C GLY A 121 -5.25 2.54 10.26
N ARG A 122 -5.80 2.61 9.04
CA ARG A 122 -5.19 3.33 7.93
C ARG A 122 -6.16 4.34 7.31
N ILE A 123 -5.62 5.47 6.88
CA ILE A 123 -6.38 6.59 6.33
C ILE A 123 -6.12 6.68 4.82
N PRO A 124 -7.17 6.67 3.98
CA PRO A 124 -7.05 6.96 2.56
C PRO A 124 -6.53 8.38 2.31
N ALA A 125 -5.76 8.57 1.25
CA ALA A 125 -5.16 9.85 0.90
C ALA A 125 -5.82 10.47 -0.35
N GLY A 126 -5.70 11.79 -0.49
CA GLY A 126 -6.09 12.52 -1.69
C GLY A 126 -7.58 12.37 -2.01
N HIS A 127 -7.89 12.05 -3.27
CA HIS A 127 -9.27 11.88 -3.72
C HIS A 127 -10.01 10.70 -3.06
N LEU A 128 -9.28 9.77 -2.44
CA LEU A 128 -9.87 8.65 -1.71
C LEU A 128 -10.21 9.02 -0.25
N ALA A 129 -9.75 10.18 0.24
CA ALA A 129 -10.00 10.60 1.61
C ALA A 129 -11.47 10.96 1.83
N ASP A 130 -12.16 10.19 2.66
CA ASP A 130 -13.56 10.40 3.07
C ASP A 130 -13.69 10.66 4.58
N GLY A 131 -12.55 10.79 5.28
CA GLY A 131 -12.50 10.93 6.74
C GLY A 131 -12.66 9.61 7.50
N SER A 132 -12.77 8.47 6.81
CA SER A 132 -12.86 7.16 7.44
C SER A 132 -11.48 6.54 7.71
N ILE A 133 -11.42 5.72 8.76
CA ILE A 133 -10.26 4.86 9.04
C ILE A 133 -10.64 3.43 8.68
N THR A 134 -9.88 2.84 7.77
CA THR A 134 -9.97 1.41 7.45
C THR A 134 -9.18 0.61 8.47
N TRP A 135 -9.83 -0.34 9.14
CA TRP A 135 -9.20 -1.18 10.17
C TRP A 135 -8.94 -2.58 9.63
N THR A 136 -7.72 -3.06 9.83
CA THR A 136 -7.27 -4.39 9.36
C THR A 136 -6.62 -5.15 10.51
N ALA A 137 -6.80 -6.47 10.52
CA ALA A 137 -6.19 -7.37 11.50
C ALA A 137 -5.42 -8.46 10.77
N LEU A 138 -4.14 -8.63 11.12
CA LEU A 138 -3.21 -9.53 10.47
C LEU A 138 -2.66 -10.52 11.48
N ALA A 139 -2.88 -11.81 11.24
CA ALA A 139 -2.21 -12.86 11.99
C ALA A 139 -0.72 -12.86 11.68
N ARG A 140 0.08 -13.02 12.73
CA ARG A 140 1.50 -13.29 12.65
C ARG A 140 1.76 -14.67 13.25
N GLU A 141 2.76 -15.35 12.72
CA GLU A 141 3.18 -16.68 13.16
C GLU A 141 2.07 -17.71 12.94
N SER A 142 1.65 -18.44 13.99
CA SER A 142 0.60 -19.47 13.93
C SER A 142 -0.71 -19.01 14.56
N ALA A 143 -0.93 -17.70 14.69
CA ALA A 143 -2.19 -17.15 15.19
C ALA A 143 -3.35 -17.43 14.22
N ASP A 144 -4.49 -17.86 14.74
CA ASP A 144 -5.69 -18.20 13.95
C ASP A 144 -6.76 -17.12 14.10
N LEU A 145 -7.10 -16.42 13.01
CA LEU A 145 -8.16 -15.41 12.98
C LEU A 145 -9.58 -16.01 13.10
N ASN A 146 -9.72 -17.33 12.97
CA ASN A 146 -10.99 -18.02 13.11
C ASN A 146 -11.27 -18.51 14.53
N ASP A 147 -10.24 -18.53 15.38
CA ASP A 147 -10.36 -18.87 16.80
C ASP A 147 -11.27 -17.85 17.53
N PRO A 148 -12.30 -18.30 18.27
CA PRO A 148 -13.25 -17.40 18.94
C PRO A 148 -12.58 -16.44 19.93
N GLU A 149 -11.58 -16.88 20.70
CA GLU A 149 -10.88 -16.03 21.66
C GLU A 149 -10.08 -14.94 20.93
N THR A 150 -9.38 -15.31 19.85
CA THR A 150 -8.66 -14.36 18.98
C THR A 150 -9.59 -13.33 18.36
N ARG A 151 -10.78 -13.74 17.88
CA ARG A 151 -11.79 -12.81 17.34
C ARG A 151 -12.28 -11.81 18.40
N GLN A 152 -12.50 -12.27 19.62
CA GLN A 152 -12.89 -11.40 20.72
C GLN A 152 -11.81 -10.34 21.00
N VAL A 153 -10.54 -10.75 21.10
CA VAL A 153 -9.41 -9.84 21.29
C VAL A 153 -9.33 -8.81 20.16
N ILE A 154 -9.52 -9.22 18.91
CA ILE A 154 -9.54 -8.32 17.75
C ILE A 154 -10.66 -7.29 17.87
N MET A 155 -11.88 -7.73 18.20
CA MET A 155 -13.05 -6.85 18.33
C MET A 155 -12.88 -5.83 19.45
N GLU A 156 -12.44 -6.27 20.63
CA GLU A 156 -12.22 -5.40 21.78
C GLU A 156 -11.12 -4.38 21.51
N THR A 157 -10.00 -4.84 20.95
CA THR A 157 -8.85 -3.98 20.65
C THR A 157 -9.17 -2.97 19.56
N THR A 158 -9.85 -3.40 18.49
CA THR A 158 -10.30 -2.50 17.41
C THR A 158 -11.29 -1.46 17.94
N SER A 159 -12.21 -1.86 18.81
CA SER A 159 -13.17 -0.94 19.43
C SER A 159 -12.50 0.09 20.34
N SER A 160 -11.48 -0.33 21.09
CA SER A 160 -10.65 0.59 21.89
C SER A 160 -9.93 1.60 21.00
N LEU A 161 -9.29 1.15 19.92
CA LEU A 161 -8.57 2.02 19.00
C LEU A 161 -9.52 2.98 18.26
N LYS A 162 -10.71 2.53 17.85
CA LYS A 162 -11.73 3.40 17.25
C LYS A 162 -12.19 4.53 18.16
N LYS A 163 -12.25 4.31 19.47
CA LYS A 163 -12.59 5.37 20.45
C LYS A 163 -11.46 6.36 20.67
N GLU A 164 -10.22 5.93 20.48
CA GLU A 164 -9.01 6.76 20.64
C GLU A 164 -8.75 7.63 19.41
N TRP A 165 -9.16 7.15 18.23
CA TRP A 165 -8.89 7.76 16.91
C TRP A 165 -10.14 8.20 16.15
N GLY A 166 -11.30 8.26 16.81
CA GLY A 166 -12.60 8.61 16.23
C GLY A 166 -13.37 9.64 17.04
#